data_AF-F4X9F2-F1
#
_entry.id   AF-F4X9F2-F1
#
_cell.length_a   1.000
_cell.length_b   1.000
_cell.length_c   1.000
_cell.angle_alpha   90.00
_cell.angle_beta   90.00
_cell.angle_gamma   90.00
#
_symmetry.space_group_name_H-M   'P 1'
#
loop_
_entity.id
_entity.type
_entity.pdbx_description
1 polymer ?
#
loop_
_entity_poly.entity_id
_entity_poly.type
_entity_poly.pdbx_seq_one_letter_code
_entity_poly.pdbx_strand_id
1 'polypeptide(L)'
;MADIVTMAQEELKARGAAEAAALAAKAVEGSADGTELIDHEEMVPTWRQRDYSSVSVGTPYKWQGQVYKLWQQHDATEQPDWSPNQAVSMWDVCHTTDPVKAKPYTAPQGSRGMWQEGECCVEQDHVWRCKKDSTVYPPSQLPDSWEDLGSTEDVQEVAL
;
A
#
# COMPACT_ATOMS: atom_id res chain seq x y z
N MET A 1 25.81 -20.15 22.74
CA MET A 1 25.51 -18.80 22.22
C MET A 1 24.94 -18.84 20.80
N ALA A 2 25.45 -19.65 19.88
CA ALA A 2 24.83 -19.82 18.55
C ALA A 2 23.39 -20.36 18.60
N ASP A 3 23.09 -21.27 19.52
CA ASP A 3 21.77 -21.91 19.66
C ASP A 3 20.65 -20.93 20.09
N ILE A 4 20.92 -20.05 21.05
CA ILE A 4 19.96 -19.04 21.56
C ILE A 4 19.66 -17.97 20.51
N VAL A 5 20.68 -17.55 19.74
CA VAL A 5 20.51 -16.57 18.66
C VAL A 5 19.66 -17.16 17.54
N THR A 6 19.91 -18.41 17.14
CA THR A 6 19.10 -19.10 16.13
C THR A 6 17.64 -19.26 16.59
N MET A 7 17.40 -19.73 17.82
CA MET A 7 16.04 -19.84 18.36
C MET A 7 15.31 -18.48 18.42
N ALA A 8 16.01 -17.42 18.82
CA ALA A 8 15.44 -16.07 18.84
C ALA A 8 15.09 -15.55 17.44
N GLN A 9 15.92 -15.85 16.43
CA GLN A 9 15.64 -15.50 15.04
C GLN A 9 14.45 -16.27 14.47
N GLU A 10 14.34 -17.56 14.78
CA GLU A 10 13.21 -18.38 14.36
C GLU A 10 11.90 -17.92 15.00
N GLU A 11 11.92 -17.59 16.28
CA GLU A 11 10.75 -17.08 16.99
C GLU A 11 10.33 -15.70 16.48
N LEU A 12 11.28 -14.80 16.23
CA LEU A 12 11.00 -13.49 15.62
C LEU A 12 10.38 -13.65 14.23
N LYS A 13 10.91 -14.58 13.41
CA LYS A 13 10.38 -14.88 12.08
C LYS A 13 8.97 -15.47 12.15
N ALA A 14 8.72 -16.37 13.11
CA ALA A 14 7.41 -16.97 13.31
C ALA A 14 6.37 -15.94 13.76
N ARG A 15 6.74 -15.05 14.69
CA ARG A 15 5.89 -13.94 15.13
C ARG A 15 5.60 -12.97 13.99
N GLY A 16 6.62 -12.53 13.25
CA GLY A 16 6.43 -11.66 12.09
C GLY A 16 5.55 -12.29 11.01
N ALA A 17 5.69 -13.60 10.76
CA ALA A 17 4.82 -14.31 9.83
C ALA A 17 3.36 -14.40 10.32
N ALA A 18 3.15 -14.58 11.63
CA ALA A 18 1.81 -14.59 12.21
C ALA A 18 1.15 -13.22 12.17
N GLU A 19 1.89 -12.14 12.44
CA GLU A 19 1.40 -10.77 12.34
C GLU A 19 1.06 -10.39 10.89
N ALA A 20 1.94 -10.73 9.94
CA ALA A 20 1.67 -10.53 8.52
C ALA A 20 0.42 -11.30 8.06
N ALA A 21 0.22 -12.53 8.56
CA ALA A 21 -0.97 -13.32 8.27
C ALA A 21 -2.25 -12.71 8.89
N ALA A 22 -2.16 -12.17 10.10
CA ALA A 22 -3.27 -11.49 10.76
C ALA A 22 -3.66 -10.20 10.03
N LEU A 23 -2.68 -9.39 9.63
CA LEU A 23 -2.90 -8.19 8.80
C LEU A 23 -3.53 -8.57 7.46
N ALA A 24 -3.01 -9.62 6.81
CA ALA A 24 -3.58 -10.13 5.56
C ALA A 24 -5.04 -10.59 5.74
N ALA A 25 -5.36 -11.28 6.83
CA ALA A 25 -6.74 -11.70 7.12
C ALA A 25 -7.68 -10.49 7.28
N LYS A 26 -7.27 -9.46 8.02
CA LYS A 26 -8.04 -8.21 8.15
C LYS A 26 -8.25 -7.52 6.81
N ALA A 27 -7.22 -7.48 5.96
CA ALA A 27 -7.28 -6.88 4.64
C ALA A 27 -8.20 -7.64 3.68
N VAL A 28 -8.18 -8.97 3.75
CA VAL A 28 -9.09 -9.87 3.01
C VAL A 28 -10.54 -9.69 3.47
N GLU A 29 -10.77 -9.49 4.77
CA GLU A 29 -12.09 -9.18 5.32
C GLU A 29 -12.59 -7.78 4.90
N GLY A 30 -11.69 -6.89 4.48
CA GLY A 30 -11.99 -5.49 4.18
C GLY A 30 -12.04 -4.60 5.43
N SER A 31 -11.61 -5.13 6.59
CA SER A 31 -11.54 -4.41 7.87
C SER A 31 -10.24 -3.62 8.05
N ALA A 32 -9.23 -3.86 7.20
CA ALA A 32 -8.00 -3.04 7.17
C ALA A 32 -8.07 -2.01 6.04
N ASP A 33 -8.10 -0.73 6.42
CA ASP A 33 -8.00 0.39 5.51
C ASP A 33 -6.58 0.52 4.92
N GLY A 34 -6.45 1.27 3.82
CA GLY A 34 -5.15 1.50 3.19
C GLY A 34 -4.12 2.15 4.14
N THR A 35 -4.58 2.97 5.08
CA THR A 35 -3.76 3.53 6.16
C THR A 35 -3.16 2.46 7.07
N GLU A 36 -3.95 1.50 7.56
CA GLU A 36 -3.42 0.43 8.44
C GLU A 36 -2.45 -0.48 7.68
N LEU A 37 -2.71 -0.73 6.40
CA LEU A 37 -1.83 -1.52 5.54
C LEU A 37 -0.49 -0.82 5.26
N ILE A 38 -0.50 0.49 5.03
CA ILE A 38 0.70 1.31 4.85
C ILE A 38 1.42 1.48 6.20
N ASP A 39 0.68 1.58 7.31
CA ASP A 39 1.26 1.70 8.63
C ASP A 39 2.16 0.51 8.96
N HIS A 40 1.66 -0.69 8.65
CA HIS A 40 2.34 -1.96 8.85
C HIS A 40 3.08 -2.48 7.59
N GLU A 41 3.47 -1.59 6.66
CA GLU A 41 4.10 -2.00 5.38
C GLU A 41 5.38 -2.82 5.54
N GLU A 42 6.09 -2.68 6.67
CA GLU A 42 7.26 -3.47 7.00
C GLU A 42 6.93 -4.97 7.13
N MET A 43 5.76 -5.28 7.70
CA MET A 43 5.23 -6.64 7.87
C MET A 43 4.62 -7.20 6.57
N VAL A 44 4.19 -6.32 5.66
CA VAL A 44 3.61 -6.72 4.38
C VAL A 44 4.68 -7.43 3.52
N PRO A 45 4.39 -8.63 2.99
CA PRO A 45 5.35 -9.35 2.16
C PRO A 45 5.64 -8.62 0.85
N THR A 46 6.90 -8.62 0.42
CA THR A 46 7.27 -8.10 -0.90
C THR A 46 6.72 -9.01 -1.99
N TRP A 47 6.12 -8.40 -3.02
CA TRP A 47 5.66 -9.11 -4.21
C TRP A 47 6.82 -9.84 -4.90
N ARG A 48 6.53 -11.03 -5.45
CA ARG A 48 7.48 -11.79 -6.27
C ARG A 48 6.72 -12.58 -7.32
N GLN A 49 7.40 -12.93 -8.40
CA GLN A 49 6.84 -13.80 -9.42
C GLN A 49 6.50 -15.19 -8.83
N ARG A 50 5.22 -15.54 -8.81
CA ARG A 50 4.68 -16.84 -8.32
C ARG A 50 3.21 -17.01 -8.70
N ASP A 51 2.68 -18.19 -8.44
CA ASP A 51 1.23 -18.42 -8.44
C ASP A 51 0.54 -17.72 -7.26
N TYR A 52 -0.47 -16.91 -7.59
CA TYR A 52 -1.40 -16.25 -6.68
C TYR A 52 -2.83 -16.79 -6.79
N SER A 53 -3.06 -17.84 -7.59
CA SER A 53 -4.40 -18.42 -7.80
C SER A 53 -5.01 -18.98 -6.50
N SER A 54 -4.17 -19.36 -5.54
CA SER A 54 -4.57 -19.84 -4.22
C SER A 54 -4.59 -18.76 -3.13
N VAL A 55 -4.26 -17.51 -3.46
CA VAL A 55 -4.20 -16.40 -2.50
C VAL A 55 -5.55 -15.70 -2.45
N SER A 56 -6.02 -15.38 -1.24
CA SER A 56 -7.28 -14.67 -1.04
C SER A 56 -7.21 -13.25 -1.62
N VAL A 57 -8.24 -12.85 -2.36
CA VAL A 57 -8.43 -11.46 -2.80
C VAL A 57 -8.46 -10.55 -1.56
N GLY A 58 -7.77 -9.41 -1.64
CA GLY A 58 -7.55 -8.47 -0.55
C GLY A 58 -6.21 -8.66 0.17
N THR A 59 -5.48 -9.76 -0.08
CA THR A 59 -4.15 -9.97 0.55
C THR A 59 -3.18 -8.84 0.15
N PRO A 60 -2.53 -8.16 1.10
CA PRO A 60 -1.63 -7.05 0.83
C PRO A 60 -0.23 -7.56 0.45
N TYR A 61 0.40 -6.86 -0.49
CA TYR A 61 1.78 -7.05 -0.93
C TYR A 61 2.43 -5.70 -1.18
N LYS A 62 3.73 -5.58 -0.89
CA LYS A 62 4.49 -4.37 -1.18
C LYS A 62 5.34 -4.52 -2.44
N TRP A 63 5.46 -3.44 -3.19
CA TRP A 63 6.30 -3.35 -4.37
C TRP A 63 6.79 -1.91 -4.54
N GLN A 64 8.10 -1.73 -4.70
CA GLN A 64 8.74 -0.41 -4.86
C GLN A 64 8.33 0.64 -3.78
N GLY A 65 8.14 0.21 -2.53
CA GLY A 65 7.74 1.11 -1.44
C GLY A 65 6.26 1.49 -1.43
N GLN A 66 5.44 0.87 -2.28
CA GLN A 66 3.99 1.04 -2.32
C GLN A 66 3.29 -0.26 -1.91
N VAL A 67 2.18 -0.16 -1.18
CA VAL A 67 1.35 -1.30 -0.79
C VAL A 67 0.19 -1.46 -1.76
N TYR A 68 -0.05 -2.70 -2.18
CA TYR A 68 -1.10 -3.12 -3.10
C TYR A 68 -1.88 -4.28 -2.50
N LYS A 69 -3.17 -4.37 -2.78
CA LYS A 69 -4.01 -5.52 -2.47
C LYS A 69 -4.19 -6.37 -3.72
N LEU A 70 -4.15 -7.69 -3.54
CA LEU A 70 -4.51 -8.63 -4.60
C LEU A 70 -5.98 -8.42 -4.95
N TRP A 71 -6.29 -8.03 -6.18
CA TRP A 71 -7.66 -7.82 -6.63
C TRP A 71 -8.26 -9.07 -7.31
N GLN A 72 -7.44 -9.78 -8.08
CA GLN A 72 -7.87 -10.96 -8.81
C GLN A 72 -6.84 -12.08 -8.64
N GLN A 73 -7.31 -13.29 -8.35
CA GLN A 73 -6.49 -14.50 -8.35
C GLN A 73 -5.93 -14.77 -9.75
N HIS A 74 -4.62 -15.00 -9.83
CA HIS A 74 -3.92 -15.22 -11.10
C HIS A 74 -2.62 -16.00 -10.89
N ASP A 75 -2.07 -16.59 -11.95
CA ASP A 75 -0.74 -17.15 -11.95
C ASP A 75 0.25 -16.16 -12.58
N ALA A 76 1.16 -15.59 -11.77
CA ALA A 76 2.20 -14.71 -12.28
C ALA A 76 3.52 -15.47 -12.59
N THR A 77 3.56 -16.80 -12.47
CA THR A 77 4.81 -17.58 -12.51
C THR A 77 5.62 -17.38 -13.79
N GLU A 78 4.99 -17.18 -14.94
CA GLU A 78 5.66 -16.92 -16.23
C GLU A 78 5.44 -15.50 -16.76
N GLN A 79 4.97 -14.57 -15.91
CA GLN A 79 4.53 -13.23 -16.30
C GLN A 79 5.29 -12.14 -15.54
N PRO A 80 6.50 -11.76 -16.01
CA PRO A 80 7.32 -10.74 -15.32
C PRO A 80 6.68 -9.35 -15.35
N ASP A 81 5.85 -9.06 -16.35
CA ASP A 81 5.14 -7.79 -16.52
C ASP A 81 3.87 -7.67 -15.65
N TRP A 82 3.57 -8.69 -14.82
CA TRP A 82 2.40 -8.68 -13.93
C TRP A 82 2.71 -8.17 -12.52
N SER A 83 3.72 -7.32 -12.42
CA SER A 83 4.07 -6.62 -11.19
C SER A 83 2.93 -5.67 -10.75
N PRO A 84 2.77 -5.38 -9.45
CA PRO A 84 1.63 -4.61 -8.95
C PRO A 84 1.46 -3.21 -9.55
N ASN A 85 2.55 -2.55 -9.96
CA ASN A 85 2.48 -1.23 -10.59
C ASN A 85 2.08 -1.28 -12.08
N GLN A 86 2.15 -2.45 -12.72
CA GLN A 86 1.85 -2.62 -14.15
C GLN A 86 0.52 -3.35 -14.39
N ALA A 87 0.20 -4.37 -13.59
CA ALA A 87 -1.00 -5.18 -13.75
C ALA A 87 -2.16 -4.71 -12.87
N VAL A 88 -2.67 -3.51 -13.14
CA VAL A 88 -3.75 -2.89 -12.35
C VAL A 88 -5.10 -3.60 -12.42
N SER A 89 -5.29 -4.50 -13.38
CA SER A 89 -6.47 -5.39 -13.40
C SER A 89 -6.38 -6.50 -12.35
N MET A 90 -5.18 -6.79 -11.84
CA MET A 90 -4.89 -7.84 -10.87
C MET A 90 -4.56 -7.28 -9.49
N TRP A 91 -4.15 -6.01 -9.41
CA TRP A 91 -3.67 -5.35 -8.20
C TRP A 91 -4.38 -4.01 -7.99
N ASP A 92 -4.74 -3.74 -6.74
CA ASP A 92 -5.39 -2.50 -6.32
C ASP A 92 -4.43 -1.73 -5.40
N VAL A 93 -4.06 -0.50 -5.77
CA VAL A 93 -3.13 0.31 -4.96
C VAL A 93 -3.84 0.78 -3.68
N CYS A 94 -3.15 0.70 -2.55
CA CYS A 94 -3.64 1.28 -1.30
C CYS A 94 -3.17 2.73 -1.19
N HIS A 95 -4.07 3.65 -0.84
CA HIS A 95 -3.69 4.97 -0.38
C HIS A 95 -3.90 5.08 1.13
N THR A 96 -3.18 6.02 1.73
CA THR A 96 -3.32 6.33 3.15
C THR A 96 -4.18 7.58 3.31
N THR A 97 -4.95 7.64 4.38
CA THR A 97 -5.60 8.87 4.87
C THR A 97 -4.72 9.62 5.87
N ASP A 98 -3.63 8.99 6.31
CA ASP A 98 -2.63 9.61 7.17
C ASP A 98 -1.64 10.45 6.34
N PRO A 99 -1.53 11.76 6.62
CA PRO A 99 -0.69 12.67 5.84
C PRO A 99 0.82 12.47 6.12
N VAL A 100 1.19 11.95 7.28
CA VAL A 100 2.59 11.65 7.63
C VAL A 100 3.10 10.49 6.78
N LYS A 101 2.25 9.49 6.54
CA LYS A 101 2.57 8.35 5.67
C LYS A 101 2.21 8.56 4.20
N ALA A 102 1.81 9.78 3.81
CA ALA A 102 1.43 10.07 2.44
C ALA A 102 2.57 9.72 1.46
N LYS A 103 2.21 8.98 0.41
CA LYS A 103 3.15 8.55 -0.63
C LYS A 103 3.02 9.45 -1.87
N PRO A 104 4.03 9.46 -2.76
CA PRO A 104 3.96 10.22 -4.01
C PRO A 104 2.68 9.93 -4.79
N TYR A 105 2.09 10.98 -5.38
CA TYR A 105 0.91 10.82 -6.20
C TYR A 105 1.14 9.77 -7.29
N THR A 106 0.23 8.79 -7.33
CA THR A 106 0.21 7.73 -8.33
C THR A 106 -1.06 7.89 -9.14
N ALA A 107 -0.91 7.96 -10.46
CA ALA A 107 -2.05 8.07 -11.35
C ALA A 107 -2.88 6.78 -11.29
N PRO A 108 -4.22 6.87 -11.11
CA PRO A 108 -5.09 5.72 -11.26
C PRO A 108 -4.92 5.13 -12.66
N GLN A 109 -5.01 3.81 -12.74
CA GLN A 109 -5.02 3.13 -14.04
C GLN A 109 -6.39 2.49 -14.27
N GLY A 110 -7.16 3.11 -15.16
CA GLY A 110 -8.56 2.74 -15.39
C GLY A 110 -9.45 3.10 -14.20
N SER A 111 -10.30 2.17 -13.75
CA SER A 111 -11.17 2.36 -12.60
C SER A 111 -10.50 1.98 -11.26
N ARG A 112 -9.17 1.83 -11.24
CA ARG A 112 -8.39 1.29 -10.12
C ARG A 112 -7.42 2.33 -9.59
N GLY A 113 -7.27 2.38 -8.27
CA GLY A 113 -6.44 3.39 -7.62
C GLY A 113 -6.99 4.80 -7.75
N MET A 114 -8.32 4.95 -7.87
CA MET A 114 -8.95 6.26 -7.85
C MET A 114 -8.91 6.80 -6.43
N TRP A 115 -8.48 8.04 -6.27
CA TRP A 115 -8.33 8.68 -4.97
C TRP A 115 -9.70 8.97 -4.35
N GLN A 116 -9.87 8.57 -3.11
CA GLN A 116 -11.07 8.72 -2.30
C GLN A 116 -10.96 9.95 -1.40
N GLU A 117 -12.11 10.44 -0.92
CA GLU A 117 -12.14 11.52 0.07
C GLU A 117 -11.31 11.15 1.32
N GLY A 118 -10.48 12.08 1.77
CA GLY A 118 -9.61 11.91 2.94
C GLY A 118 -8.25 11.28 2.64
N GLU A 119 -8.05 10.66 1.48
CA GLU A 119 -6.76 10.07 1.10
C GLU A 119 -5.71 11.15 0.83
N CYS A 120 -4.47 10.93 1.28
CA CYS A 120 -3.38 11.88 1.23
C CYS A 120 -2.30 11.43 0.24
N CYS A 121 -1.85 12.36 -0.61
CA CYS A 121 -0.76 12.15 -1.57
C CYS A 121 0.30 13.23 -1.43
N VAL A 122 1.51 12.93 -1.89
CA VAL A 122 2.61 13.89 -1.98
C VAL A 122 2.82 14.31 -3.44
N GLU A 123 2.79 15.62 -3.69
CA GLU A 123 3.09 16.18 -4.99
C GLU A 123 3.76 17.55 -4.83
N GLN A 124 4.80 17.81 -5.63
CA GLN A 124 5.57 19.07 -5.60
C GLN A 124 6.08 19.44 -4.20
N ASP A 125 6.53 18.44 -3.42
CA ASP A 125 7.01 18.62 -2.04
C ASP A 125 5.94 19.12 -1.06
N HIS A 126 4.67 18.94 -1.41
CA HIS A 126 3.53 19.27 -0.57
C HIS A 126 2.68 18.02 -0.33
N VAL A 127 2.07 17.94 0.85
CA VAL A 127 1.10 16.92 1.19
C VAL A 127 -0.30 17.44 0.90
N TRP A 128 -1.05 16.69 0.12
CA TRP A 128 -2.38 17.04 -0.34
C TRP A 128 -3.38 16.01 0.13
N ARG A 129 -4.51 16.45 0.68
CA ARG A 129 -5.64 15.59 1.02
C ARG A 129 -6.73 15.69 -0.03
N CYS A 130 -7.15 14.56 -0.56
CA CYS A 130 -8.25 14.49 -1.51
C CYS A 130 -9.58 14.83 -0.81
N LYS A 131 -10.40 15.64 -1.47
CA LYS A 131 -11.68 16.16 -0.95
C LYS A 131 -12.90 15.51 -1.59
N LYS A 132 -12.72 14.62 -2.56
CA LYS A 132 -13.80 14.02 -3.34
C LYS A 132 -13.47 12.57 -3.66
N ASP A 133 -14.49 11.72 -3.66
CA ASP A 133 -14.35 10.35 -4.14
C ASP A 133 -14.01 10.30 -5.64
N SER A 134 -13.44 9.18 -6.07
CA SER A 134 -13.21 8.88 -7.48
C SER A 134 -12.31 9.90 -8.21
N THR A 135 -11.40 10.56 -7.48
CA THR A 135 -10.49 11.57 -8.04
C THR A 135 -9.37 10.89 -8.83
N VAL A 136 -9.24 11.28 -10.11
CA VAL A 136 -8.28 10.69 -11.05
C VAL A 136 -7.15 11.62 -11.46
N TYR A 137 -7.22 12.88 -11.07
CA TYR A 137 -6.25 13.91 -11.45
C TYR A 137 -5.46 14.38 -10.23
N PRO A 138 -4.16 14.67 -10.39
CA PRO A 138 -3.31 15.19 -9.31
C PRO A 138 -3.70 16.62 -8.88
N PRO A 139 -3.22 17.09 -7.72
CA PRO A 139 -3.47 18.45 -7.23
C PRO A 139 -3.02 19.55 -8.20
N SER A 140 -1.93 19.36 -8.94
CA SER A 140 -1.50 20.31 -9.99
C SER A 140 -2.48 20.45 -11.15
N GLN A 141 -3.29 19.43 -11.43
CA GLN A 141 -4.27 19.44 -12.53
C GLN A 141 -5.70 19.73 -12.06
N LEU A 142 -6.04 19.35 -10.83
CA LEU A 142 -7.38 19.51 -10.26
C LEU A 142 -7.33 20.07 -8.83
N PRO A 143 -6.77 21.26 -8.59
CA PRO A 143 -6.55 21.79 -7.24
C PRO A 143 -7.83 21.93 -6.41
N ASP A 144 -8.99 22.07 -7.03
CA ASP A 144 -10.30 22.13 -6.34
C ASP A 144 -10.66 20.85 -5.58
N SER A 145 -10.17 19.70 -6.06
CA SER A 145 -10.40 18.39 -5.43
C SER A 145 -9.38 18.05 -4.35
N TRP A 146 -8.40 18.92 -4.08
CA TRP A 146 -7.35 18.67 -3.11
C TRP A 146 -7.25 19.81 -2.10
N GLU A 147 -6.91 19.47 -0.86
CA GLU A 147 -6.61 20.39 0.22
C GLU A 147 -5.10 20.34 0.48
N ASP A 148 -4.42 21.47 0.34
CA ASP A 148 -3.01 21.60 0.72
C ASP A 148 -2.91 21.52 2.24
N LEU A 149 -2.18 20.52 2.74
CA LEU A 149 -1.89 20.36 4.16
C LEU A 149 -0.58 21.03 4.58
N GLY A 150 0.23 21.45 3.62
CA GLY A 150 1.56 22.04 3.84
C GLY A 150 2.67 21.24 3.16
N SER A 151 3.90 21.69 3.35
CA SER A 151 5.09 21.03 2.79
C SER A 151 5.33 19.65 3.43
N THR A 152 5.89 18.72 2.67
CA THR A 152 6.30 17.38 3.13
C THR A 152 7.18 17.46 4.37
N GLU A 153 8.10 18.42 4.43
CA GLU A 153 8.95 18.67 5.59
C GLU A 153 8.11 18.98 6.84
N ASP A 154 7.17 19.91 6.77
CA ASP A 154 6.33 20.31 7.92
C ASP A 154 5.40 19.18 8.39
N VAL A 155 4.86 18.41 7.44
CA VAL A 155 3.84 17.39 7.73
C VAL A 155 4.46 16.03 8.08
N GLN A 156 5.56 15.64 7.44
CA GLN A 156 6.18 14.32 7.58
C GLN A 156 7.43 14.33 8.47
N GLU A 157 8.23 15.41 8.52
CA GLU A 157 9.41 15.45 9.43
C GLU A 157 9.06 15.70 10.89
N VAL A 158 7.89 16.27 11.19
CA VAL A 158 7.44 16.48 12.59
C VAL A 158 7.20 15.16 13.34
N ALA A 159 7.21 14.02 12.65
CA ALA A 159 6.95 12.69 13.21
C ALA A 159 8.21 11.87 13.57
N LEU A 160 9.43 12.43 13.45
CA LEU A 160 10.70 11.75 13.78
C LEU A 160 11.33 12.29 15.07
#